data_AF-A0A5J4RDX4-F1
#
_entry.id   AF-A0A5J4RDX4-F1
#
_cell.length_a   1.000
_cell.length_b   1.000
_cell.length_c   1.000
_cell.angle_alpha   90.00
_cell.angle_beta   90.00
_cell.angle_gamma   90.00
#
_symmetry.space_group_name_H-M   'P 1'
#
loop_
_entity.id
_entity.type
_entity.pdbx_description
1 polymer ?
#
loop_
_entity_poly.entity_id
_entity_poly.type
_entity_poly.pdbx_seq_one_letter_code
_entity_poly.pdbx_strand_id
1 'polypeptide(L)'
;MEKITMGNDELILYIRKQHPNCSHNTAYLGREIWEWIRDNANGKKTEENMPCLWGNNANNVGANDLPATATQFEFDRNKLSDLYDKLDSL
;
A
#
# COMPACT_ATOMS: atom_id res chain seq x y z
N MET A 1 15.18 -9.14 13.86
CA MET A 1 14.49 -9.35 12.57
C MET A 1 14.61 -8.06 11.78
N GLU A 2 14.99 -8.11 10.51
CA GLU A 2 15.15 -6.89 9.71
C GLU A 2 13.78 -6.28 9.42
N LYS A 3 13.65 -4.98 9.65
CA LYS A 3 12.46 -4.19 9.30
C LYS A 3 12.63 -3.57 7.91
N ILE A 4 11.52 -3.31 7.24
CA ILE A 4 11.47 -2.50 6.01
C ILE A 4 10.38 -1.43 6.18
N THR A 5 10.59 -0.28 5.55
CA THR A 5 9.58 0.77 5.43
C THR A 5 9.12 0.86 3.99
N MET A 6 7.81 0.85 3.77
CA MET A 6 7.20 1.04 2.45
C MET A 6 5.96 1.94 2.55
N GLY A 7 5.73 2.72 1.50
CA GLY A 7 4.53 3.51 1.36
C GLY A 7 3.34 2.68 0.90
N ASN A 8 2.16 3.01 1.44
CA ASN A 8 0.90 2.41 0.98
C ASN A 8 0.67 2.65 -0.53
N ASP A 9 1.18 3.75 -1.08
CA ASP A 9 1.15 4.06 -2.50
C ASP A 9 1.92 3.06 -3.35
N GLU A 10 3.07 2.58 -2.89
CA GLU A 10 3.87 1.56 -3.60
C GLU A 10 3.12 0.23 -3.69
N LEU A 11 2.43 -0.14 -2.61
CA LEU A 11 1.64 -1.37 -2.52
C LEU A 11 0.36 -1.27 -3.37
N ILE A 12 -0.32 -0.11 -3.36
CA ILE A 12 -1.47 0.13 -4.23
C ILE A 12 -1.05 0.21 -5.71
N LEU A 13 0.11 0.80 -6.01
CA LEU A 13 0.66 0.83 -7.37
C LEU A 13 0.87 -0.58 -7.91
N TYR A 14 1.35 -1.51 -7.08
CA TYR A 14 1.48 -2.91 -7.46
C TYR A 14 0.13 -3.50 -7.88
N ILE A 15 -0.91 -3.38 -7.03
CA ILE A 15 -2.26 -3.89 -7.32
C ILE A 15 -2.78 -3.29 -8.63
N ARG A 16 -2.67 -1.97 -8.82
CA ARG A 16 -3.15 -1.30 -10.04
C ARG A 16 -2.43 -1.77 -11.30
N LYS A 17 -1.16 -2.17 -11.19
CA LYS A 17 -0.37 -2.70 -12.32
C LYS A 17 -0.74 -4.15 -12.65
N GLN A 18 -0.89 -5.01 -11.66
CA GLN A 18 -1.16 -6.44 -11.88
C GLN A 18 -2.64 -6.73 -12.13
N HIS A 19 -3.52 -5.92 -11.54
CA HIS A 19 -4.97 -6.04 -11.61
C HIS A 19 -5.60 -4.72 -12.11
N PRO A 20 -5.43 -4.37 -13.40
CA PRO A 20 -5.89 -3.08 -13.95
C PRO A 20 -7.43 -2.90 -13.88
N ASN A 21 -8.17 -4.00 -13.70
CA ASN A 21 -9.62 -3.99 -13.55
C ASN A 21 -10.09 -4.09 -12.08
N CYS A 22 -9.20 -3.97 -11.09
CA CYS A 22 -9.55 -4.00 -9.67
C CYS A 22 -10.57 -2.89 -9.35
N SER A 23 -11.78 -3.29 -8.95
CA SER A 23 -12.89 -2.36 -8.66
C SER A 23 -12.80 -1.72 -7.28
N HIS A 24 -11.87 -2.17 -6.43
CA HIS A 24 -11.69 -1.62 -5.10
C HIS A 24 -11.07 -0.23 -5.19
N ASN A 25 -11.61 0.70 -4.41
CA ASN A 25 -11.06 2.04 -4.31
C ASN A 25 -9.82 2.05 -3.41
N THR A 26 -9.03 3.12 -3.51
CA THR A 26 -7.75 3.30 -2.83
C THR A 26 -7.89 3.28 -1.31
N ALA A 27 -9.03 3.76 -0.77
CA ALA A 27 -9.32 3.72 0.66
C ALA A 27 -9.54 2.28 1.16
N TYR A 28 -10.29 1.47 0.41
CA TYR A 28 -10.49 0.05 0.71
C TYR A 28 -9.16 -0.69 0.66
N LEU A 29 -8.39 -0.54 -0.43
CA LEU A 29 -7.10 -1.20 -0.58
C LEU A 29 -6.16 -0.82 0.57
N GLY A 30 -6.05 0.47 0.91
CA GLY A 30 -5.21 0.92 2.02
C GLY A 30 -5.61 0.34 3.38
N ARG A 31 -6.92 0.14 3.62
CA ARG A 31 -7.41 -0.51 4.83
C ARG A 31 -7.00 -1.99 4.88
N GLU A 32 -7.26 -2.75 3.82
CA GLU A 32 -6.96 -4.18 3.78
C GLU A 32 -5.45 -4.44 3.90
N ILE A 33 -4.63 -3.62 3.24
CA ILE A 33 -3.17 -3.67 3.33
C ILE A 33 -2.71 -3.41 4.76
N TRP A 34 -3.24 -2.35 5.39
CA TRP A 34 -2.87 -2.00 6.76
C TRP A 34 -3.28 -3.10 7.76
N GLU A 35 -4.50 -3.60 7.68
CA GLU A 35 -5.00 -4.65 8.57
C GLU A 35 -4.13 -5.90 8.47
N TRP A 36 -3.78 -6.30 7.25
CA TRP A 36 -2.89 -7.45 7.05
C TRP A 36 -1.50 -7.21 7.66
N ILE A 37 -0.89 -6.04 7.39
CA ILE A 37 0.45 -5.69 7.91
C ILE A 37 0.47 -5.64 9.44
N ARG A 38 -0.56 -5.05 10.05
CA ARG A 38 -0.73 -4.97 11.51
C ARG A 38 -0.78 -6.36 12.13
N ASP A 39 -1.60 -7.25 11.55
CA ASP A 39 -1.93 -8.53 12.17
C ASP A 39 -0.89 -9.63 11.87
N ASN A 40 -0.18 -9.54 10.74
CA ASN A 40 0.67 -10.63 10.25
C ASN A 40 2.17 -10.30 10.15
N ALA A 41 2.54 -9.01 10.18
CA ALA A 41 3.91 -8.56 9.93
C ALA A 41 4.50 -7.66 11.02
N ASN A 42 3.90 -7.66 12.22
CA ASN A 42 4.32 -6.81 13.34
C ASN A 42 4.50 -5.36 12.90
N GLY A 43 3.50 -4.90 12.14
CA GLY A 43 3.55 -3.65 11.41
C GLY A 43 3.13 -2.45 12.26
N LYS A 44 3.76 -1.31 12.00
CA LYS A 44 3.40 -0.02 12.57
C LYS A 44 3.29 1.03 11.47
N LYS A 45 2.42 2.01 11.67
CA LYS A 45 2.42 3.24 10.87
C LYS A 45 3.52 4.14 11.39
N THR A 46 4.41 4.61 10.51
CA THR A 46 5.49 5.54 10.89
C THR A 46 5.16 6.98 10.54
N GLU A 47 4.43 7.19 9.45
CA GLU A 47 3.97 8.50 8.97
C GLU A 47 2.61 8.31 8.29
N GLU A 48 1.64 9.22 8.45
CA GLU A 48 0.29 8.98 7.91
C GLU A 48 0.00 9.69 6.57
N ASN A 49 0.78 10.71 6.19
CA ASN A 49 0.49 11.56 5.03
C ASN A 49 1.75 12.00 4.26
N MET A 50 2.67 11.08 3.98
CA MET A 50 3.86 11.41 3.20
C MET A 50 3.48 11.73 1.75
N PRO A 51 3.99 12.82 1.14
CA PRO A 51 3.76 13.10 -0.27
C PRO A 51 4.26 11.95 -1.15
N CYS A 52 3.42 11.48 -2.08
CA CYS A 52 3.81 10.44 -3.02
C CYS A 52 4.67 11.01 -4.17
N LEU A 53 5.56 10.17 -4.73
CA LEU A 53 6.48 10.59 -5.81
C LEU A 53 5.79 10.95 -7.13
N TRP A 54 4.55 10.50 -7.34
CA TRP A 54 3.79 10.78 -8.56
C TRP A 54 3.26 12.22 -8.64
N GLY A 55 3.16 12.93 -7.50
CA GLY A 55 2.68 14.31 -7.41
C GLY A 55 1.15 14.47 -7.41
N ASN A 56 0.65 15.45 -6.66
CA ASN A 56 -0.79 15.63 -6.38
C ASN A 56 -1.68 15.91 -7.61
N ASN A 57 -1.09 16.36 -8.73
CA ASN A 57 -1.82 16.76 -9.94
C ASN A 57 -1.61 15.79 -11.12
N ALA A 58 -1.02 14.62 -10.87
CA ALA A 58 -0.82 13.64 -11.93
C ALA A 58 -2.16 12.97 -12.30
N ASN A 59 -2.36 12.70 -13.60
CA ASN A 59 -3.60 12.14 -14.13
C ASN A 59 -3.95 10.74 -13.58
N ASN A 60 -3.01 10.11 -12.87
CA ASN A 60 -3.12 8.79 -12.24
C ASN A 60 -3.35 8.87 -10.73
N VAL A 61 -3.73 10.04 -10.20
CA VAL A 61 -4.08 10.24 -8.79
C VAL A 61 -5.60 10.42 -8.64
N GLY A 62 -6.22 9.63 -7.77
CA GLY A 62 -7.68 9.60 -7.66
C GLY A 62 -8.19 8.52 -6.71
N ALA A 63 -9.49 8.56 -6.41
CA ALA A 63 -10.13 7.62 -5.48
C ALA A 63 -10.04 6.15 -5.94
N ASN A 64 -9.95 5.92 -7.26
CA ASN A 64 -9.80 4.61 -7.87
C ASN A 64 -8.42 4.42 -8.52
N ASP A 65 -7.48 5.35 -8.30
CA ASP A 65 -6.16 5.36 -8.91
C ASP A 65 -5.09 5.33 -7.81
N LEU A 66 -3.99 6.08 -7.96
CA LEU A 66 -2.96 6.20 -6.91
C LEU A 66 -3.35 7.27 -5.88
N PRO A 67 -2.92 7.13 -4.63
CA PRO A 67 -3.12 8.17 -3.63
C PRO A 67 -2.13 9.34 -3.83
N ALA A 68 -2.57 10.55 -3.47
CA ALA A 68 -1.75 11.77 -3.47
C ALA A 68 -0.72 11.79 -2.33
N THR A 69 -1.11 11.26 -1.18
CA THR A 69 -0.28 11.06 0.01
C THR A 69 -0.41 9.62 0.49
N ALA A 70 0.62 9.11 1.13
CA ALA A 70 0.64 7.74 1.62
C ALA A 70 1.06 7.65 3.08
N THR A 71 0.37 6.77 3.80
CA THR A 71 0.86 6.25 5.06
C THR A 71 2.09 5.37 4.79
N GLN A 72 3.12 5.52 5.61
CA GLN A 72 4.30 4.67 5.63
C GLN A 72 4.11 3.56 6.66
N PHE A 73 4.42 2.33 6.23
CA PHE A 73 4.38 1.16 7.08
C PHE A 73 5.79 0.67 7.33
N GLU A 74 6.15 0.47 8.61
CA GLU A 74 7.34 -0.30 8.97
C GLU A 74 6.90 -1.68 9.47
N PHE A 75 7.43 -2.75 8.87
CA PHE A 75 7.04 -4.12 9.18
C PHE A 75 8.19 -5.09 8.95
N ASP A 76 7.99 -6.35 9.34
CA ASP A 76 9.01 -7.39 9.22
C ASP A 76 9.30 -7.74 7.74
N ARG A 77 10.56 -7.54 7.31
CA ARG A 77 10.97 -7.72 5.90
C ARG A 77 10.73 -9.14 5.38
N ASN A 78 10.83 -10.15 6.24
CA ASN A 78 10.60 -11.54 5.85
C ASN A 78 9.12 -11.83 5.51
N LYS A 79 8.21 -10.90 5.79
CA LYS A 79 6.79 -11.00 5.42
C LYS A 79 6.44 -10.41 4.07
N LEU A 80 7.43 -9.92 3.30
CA LEU A 80 7.18 -9.36 1.97
C LEU A 80 6.52 -10.37 1.03
N SER A 81 6.98 -11.62 0.98
CA SER A 81 6.36 -12.63 0.10
C SER A 81 4.89 -12.83 0.43
N ASP A 82 4.60 -13.13 1.71
CA ASP A 82 3.23 -13.31 2.20
C ASP A 82 2.34 -12.07 1.96
N LEU A 83 2.92 -10.86 2.04
CA LEU A 83 2.23 -9.60 1.76
C LEU A 83 1.81 -9.53 0.29
N TYR A 84 2.72 -9.84 -0.65
CA TYR A 84 2.40 -9.81 -2.07
C TYR A 84 1.36 -10.86 -2.46
N ASP A 85 1.39 -12.05 -1.85
CA ASP A 85 0.33 -13.05 -2.01
C ASP A 85 -1.03 -12.50 -1.56
N LYS A 86 -1.07 -11.70 -0.49
CA LYS A 86 -2.28 -10.98 -0.07
C LYS A 86 -2.69 -9.91 -1.10
N LEU A 87 -1.75 -9.13 -1.63
CA LEU A 87 -2.06 -8.09 -2.62
C LEU A 87 -2.69 -8.68 -3.89
N ASP A 88 -2.23 -9.85 -4.34
CA ASP A 88 -2.79 -10.56 -5.51
C ASP A 88 -4.22 -11.08 -5.28
N SER A 89 -4.65 -11.17 -4.02
CA SER A 89 -6.01 -11.59 -3.65
C SER A 89 -7.02 -10.45 -3.53
N LEU A 90 -6.58 -9.19 -3.67
CA LEU A 90 -7.39 -7.97 -3.57
C LEU A 90 -7.81 -7.45 -4.95
#